data_AF-A0A2N5MLU6-F1
#
_entry.id   AF-A0A2N5MLU6-F1
#
_cell.length_a   1.000
_cell.length_b   1.000
_cell.length_c   1.000
_cell.angle_alpha   90.00
_cell.angle_beta   90.00
_cell.angle_gamma   90.00
#
_symmetry.space_group_name_H-M   'P 1'
#
loop_
_entity.id
_entity.type
_entity.pdbx_description
1 polymer ?
#
loop_
_entity_poly.entity_id
_entity_poly.type
_entity_poly.pdbx_seq_one_letter_code
_entity_poly.pdbx_strand_id
1 'polypeptide(L)'
;MNMEMMKSLLGKTLRVDRGGHESRVGKLLAIGEDHLTLLTKEDGIIYYKAHHIKSVTENSKNQMPLDLEIPENFELTQTANFKEALNSLKYQWVKINRGGKESLEGVLDDINDDFVTVVKNEEVIRIATFHIRNISYGEMIGKPTKEEAKSKEEEKETQEEKE
;
A
#
# COMPACT_ATOMS: atom_id res chain seq x y z
N MET A 1 -18.17 3.12 2.61
CA MET A 1 -17.96 1.96 3.50
C MET A 1 -18.41 2.32 4.92
N ASN A 2 -19.05 1.43 5.68
CA ASN A 2 -19.42 1.73 7.08
C ASN A 2 -18.23 1.45 8.02
N MET A 3 -17.66 2.49 8.64
CA MET A 3 -16.47 2.39 9.49
C MET A 3 -16.73 1.60 10.79
N GLU A 4 -17.96 1.63 11.31
CA GLU A 4 -18.29 0.99 12.57
C GLU A 4 -18.29 -0.54 12.44
N MET A 5 -18.82 -1.05 11.31
CA MET A 5 -18.72 -2.47 10.95
C MET A 5 -17.27 -2.92 10.82
N MET A 6 -16.40 -2.07 10.25
CA MET A 6 -14.99 -2.41 10.01
C MET A 6 -14.22 -2.63 11.31
N LYS A 7 -14.63 -2.03 12.44
CA LYS A 7 -13.95 -2.22 13.73
C LYS A 7 -13.88 -3.69 14.16
N SER A 8 -14.91 -4.48 13.81
CA SER A 8 -14.93 -5.94 14.07
C SER A 8 -13.88 -6.74 13.26
N LEU A 9 -13.26 -6.10 12.26
CA LEU A 9 -12.26 -6.69 11.38
C LEU A 9 -10.83 -6.24 11.73
N LEU A 10 -10.64 -5.40 12.75
CA LEU A 10 -9.31 -4.98 13.20
C LEU A 10 -8.46 -6.20 13.57
N GLY A 11 -7.20 -6.19 13.12
CA GLY A 11 -6.25 -7.28 13.31
C GLY A 11 -6.49 -8.51 12.42
N LYS A 12 -7.61 -8.58 11.67
CA LYS A 12 -7.87 -9.69 10.76
C LYS A 12 -7.21 -9.48 9.41
N THR A 13 -6.90 -10.59 8.74
CA THR A 13 -6.52 -10.58 7.33
C THR A 13 -7.77 -10.45 6.48
N LEU A 14 -7.77 -9.46 5.59
CA LEU A 14 -8.86 -9.19 4.68
C LEU A 14 -8.33 -8.86 3.28
N ARG A 15 -9.21 -8.99 2.29
CA ARG A 15 -9.00 -8.46 0.95
C ARG A 15 -9.81 -7.19 0.76
N VAL A 16 -9.14 -6.08 0.43
CA VAL A 16 -9.79 -4.88 -0.10
C VAL A 16 -9.94 -5.04 -1.60
N ASP A 17 -11.16 -4.85 -2.07
CA ASP A 17 -11.64 -5.06 -3.43
C ASP A 17 -11.51 -6.51 -3.93
N ARG A 18 -12.60 -7.09 -4.43
CA ARG A 18 -12.65 -8.52 -4.86
C ARG A 18 -11.78 -8.85 -6.09
N GLY A 19 -11.19 -7.86 -6.76
CA GLY A 19 -10.31 -8.03 -7.91
C GLY A 19 -9.95 -6.70 -8.58
N GLY A 20 -9.24 -6.76 -9.70
CA GLY A 20 -8.73 -5.59 -10.40
C GLY A 20 -7.39 -5.10 -9.86
N HIS A 21 -6.82 -4.09 -10.51
CA HIS A 21 -5.45 -3.66 -10.24
C HIS A 21 -5.22 -3.18 -8.79
N GLU A 22 -6.26 -2.59 -8.16
CA GLU A 22 -6.23 -2.04 -6.80
C GLU A 22 -6.47 -3.07 -5.68
N SER A 23 -6.84 -4.31 -6.04
CA SER A 23 -7.14 -5.37 -5.07
C SER A 23 -5.89 -5.75 -4.29
N ARG A 24 -6.00 -5.79 -2.95
CA ARG A 24 -4.92 -6.25 -2.08
C ARG A 24 -5.42 -7.07 -0.91
N VAL A 25 -4.60 -8.04 -0.52
CA VAL A 25 -4.77 -8.84 0.69
C VAL A 25 -3.78 -8.33 1.73
N GLY A 26 -4.27 -8.03 2.93
CA GLY A 26 -3.46 -7.50 4.02
C GLY A 26 -4.12 -7.64 5.37
N LYS A 27 -3.35 -7.38 6.43
CA LYS A 27 -3.86 -7.31 7.79
C LYS A 27 -4.36 -5.90 8.06
N LEU A 28 -5.59 -5.78 8.57
CA LEU A 28 -6.16 -4.48 8.94
C LEU A 28 -5.52 -4.01 10.24
N LEU A 29 -4.74 -2.93 10.19
CA LEU A 29 -4.02 -2.40 11.35
C LEU A 29 -4.78 -1.30 12.07
N ALA A 30 -5.44 -0.41 11.33
CA ALA A 30 -6.16 0.72 11.89
C ALA A 30 -7.32 1.14 11.00
N ILE A 31 -8.23 1.91 11.59
CA ILE A 31 -9.41 2.48 10.95
C ILE A 31 -9.50 3.93 11.38
N GLY A 32 -9.44 4.85 10.42
CA GLY A 32 -9.75 6.25 10.65
C GLY A 32 -11.22 6.57 10.35
N GLU A 33 -11.55 7.85 10.34
CA GLU A 33 -12.88 8.36 10.03
C GLU A 33 -13.30 8.09 8.58
N ASP A 34 -12.35 8.18 7.65
CA ASP A 34 -12.58 8.11 6.20
C ASP A 34 -11.56 7.21 5.48
N HIS A 35 -10.77 6.43 6.20
CA HIS A 35 -9.77 5.53 5.61
C HIS A 35 -9.54 4.25 6.42
N LEU A 36 -8.95 3.26 5.77
CA LEU A 36 -8.48 2.02 6.38
C LEU A 36 -6.97 1.89 6.21
N THR A 37 -6.30 1.34 7.22
CA THR A 37 -4.86 1.08 7.16
C THR A 37 -4.60 -0.41 7.07
N LEU A 38 -4.04 -0.85 5.95
CA LEU A 38 -3.68 -2.25 5.71
C LEU A 38 -2.17 -2.41 5.69
N LEU A 39 -1.70 -3.51 6.25
CA LEU A 39 -0.32 -3.97 6.06
C LEU A 39 -0.31 -5.14 5.07
N THR A 40 0.48 -5.01 4.01
CA THR A 40 0.63 -6.01 2.97
C THR A 40 2.08 -6.38 2.77
N LYS A 41 2.28 -7.58 2.21
CA LYS A 41 3.60 -8.09 1.86
C LYS A 41 4.26 -7.29 0.74
N GLU A 42 3.47 -6.91 -0.25
CA GLU A 42 3.98 -6.32 -1.49
C GLU A 42 4.23 -4.82 -1.41
N ASP A 43 3.51 -4.09 -0.57
CA ASP A 43 3.49 -2.61 -0.62
C ASP A 43 3.70 -1.96 0.76
N GLY A 44 3.98 -2.77 1.80
CA GLY A 44 4.12 -2.29 3.16
C GLY A 44 2.79 -1.78 3.71
N ILE A 45 2.79 -0.56 4.23
CA ILE A 45 1.61 0.07 4.85
C ILE A 45 0.83 0.82 3.79
N ILE A 46 -0.48 0.66 3.82
CA ILE A 46 -1.39 1.25 2.86
C ILE A 46 -2.51 1.96 3.58
N TYR A 47 -2.73 3.22 3.24
CA TYR A 47 -3.96 3.92 3.57
C TYR A 47 -4.92 3.88 2.38
N TYR A 48 -6.09 3.25 2.56
CA TYR A 48 -7.18 3.22 1.59
C TYR A 48 -8.24 4.25 1.97
N LYS A 49 -8.57 5.17 1.04
CA LYS A 49 -9.68 6.09 1.23
C LYS A 49 -11.00 5.31 1.15
N ALA A 50 -11.77 5.32 2.23
CA ALA A 50 -12.96 4.49 2.41
C ALA A 50 -14.05 4.72 1.36
N HIS A 51 -14.11 5.93 0.79
CA HIS A 51 -15.04 6.27 -0.28
C HIS A 51 -14.80 5.44 -1.55
N HIS A 52 -13.55 5.06 -1.82
CA HIS A 52 -13.16 4.34 -3.03
C HIS A 52 -13.17 2.82 -2.88
N ILE A 53 -13.38 2.31 -1.66
CA ILE A 53 -13.46 0.87 -1.38
C ILE A 53 -14.79 0.33 -1.87
N LYS A 54 -14.76 -0.65 -2.77
CA LYS A 54 -15.96 -1.27 -3.35
C LYS A 54 -16.37 -2.52 -2.60
N SER A 55 -15.41 -3.23 -2.02
CA SER A 55 -15.70 -4.44 -1.23
C SER A 55 -14.60 -4.77 -0.24
N VAL A 56 -14.97 -5.45 0.84
CA VAL A 56 -14.04 -6.08 1.78
C VAL A 56 -14.43 -7.54 1.91
N THR A 57 -13.46 -8.44 1.79
CA THR A 57 -13.65 -9.89 1.95
C THR A 57 -12.84 -10.36 3.15
N GLU A 58 -13.51 -10.85 4.18
CA GLU A 58 -12.86 -11.45 5.35
C GLU A 58 -12.32 -12.84 5.02
N ASN A 59 -11.17 -13.19 5.58
CA ASN A 59 -10.57 -14.51 5.44
C ASN A 59 -11.21 -15.55 6.39
N SER A 60 -12.49 -15.85 6.24
CA SER A 60 -13.24 -16.72 7.18
C SER A 60 -12.82 -18.20 7.17
N LYS A 61 -12.05 -18.66 6.18
CA LYS A 61 -11.61 -20.06 6.01
C LYS A 61 -10.09 -20.22 5.93
N ASN A 62 -9.33 -19.22 6.38
CA ASN A 62 -7.86 -19.19 6.24
C ASN A 62 -7.35 -19.38 4.79
N GLN A 63 -8.17 -19.06 3.79
CA GLN A 63 -7.87 -19.15 2.36
C GLN A 63 -6.94 -18.04 1.86
N MET A 64 -6.71 -17.01 2.68
CA MET A 64 -5.76 -15.92 2.41
C MET A 64 -4.65 -15.91 3.47
N PRO A 65 -3.77 -16.93 3.51
CA PRO A 65 -2.64 -16.92 4.42
C PRO A 65 -1.77 -15.69 4.13
N LEU A 66 -1.56 -14.87 5.14
CA LEU A 66 -0.66 -13.73 5.10
C LEU A 66 0.45 -14.02 6.10
N ASP A 67 1.57 -14.53 5.60
CA ASP A 67 2.76 -14.80 6.41
C ASP A 67 3.53 -13.49 6.56
N LEU A 68 3.11 -12.70 7.56
CA LEU A 68 3.65 -11.38 7.85
C LEU A 68 3.85 -11.24 9.35
N GLU A 69 5.10 -11.25 9.77
CA GLU A 69 5.48 -10.91 11.14
C GLU A 69 5.58 -9.39 11.24
N ILE A 70 4.75 -8.79 12.10
CA ILE A 70 4.85 -7.37 12.43
C ILE A 70 5.98 -7.27 13.46
N PRO A 71 7.07 -6.52 13.18
CA PRO A 71 8.12 -6.30 14.17
C PRO A 71 7.54 -5.73 15.46
N GLU A 72 8.01 -6.18 16.63
CA GLU A 72 7.49 -5.72 17.92
C GLU A 72 7.65 -4.20 18.14
N ASN A 73 8.61 -3.57 17.45
CA ASN A 73 8.86 -2.13 17.47
C ASN A 73 8.20 -1.37 16.31
N PHE A 74 7.23 -1.98 15.63
CA PHE A 74 6.52 -1.33 14.54
C PHE A 74 5.58 -0.26 15.07
N GLU A 75 5.94 1.00 14.89
CA GLU A 75 5.11 2.14 15.24
C GLU A 75 4.23 2.53 14.05
N LEU A 76 2.93 2.21 14.14
CA LEU A 76 1.95 2.73 13.20
C LEU A 76 1.54 4.15 13.63
N THR A 77 1.82 5.14 12.79
CA THR A 77 1.26 6.48 12.97
C THR A 77 -0.27 6.39 12.92
N GLN A 78 -0.91 6.68 14.06
CA GLN A 78 -2.36 6.78 14.13
C GLN A 78 -2.78 8.09 13.45
N THR A 79 -3.65 7.98 12.46
CA THR A 79 -4.15 9.11 11.68
C THR A 79 -5.66 9.13 11.80
N ALA A 80 -6.25 10.26 12.18
CA ALA A 80 -7.70 10.35 12.35
C ALA A 80 -8.42 10.27 11.01
N ASN A 81 -7.87 10.93 9.98
CA ASN A 81 -8.45 10.98 8.63
C ASN A 81 -7.36 10.82 7.55
N PHE A 82 -7.80 10.67 6.30
CA PHE A 82 -6.93 10.42 5.16
C PHE A 82 -5.99 11.61 4.87
N LYS A 83 -6.42 12.84 5.17
CA LYS A 83 -5.58 14.04 5.01
C LYS A 83 -4.43 14.03 6.01
N GLU A 84 -4.66 13.60 7.25
CA GLU A 84 -3.58 13.39 8.23
C GLU A 84 -2.64 12.27 7.79
N ALA A 85 -3.16 11.18 7.23
CA ALA A 85 -2.34 10.13 6.65
C ALA A 85 -1.42 10.67 5.56
N LEU A 86 -1.94 11.48 4.62
CA LEU A 86 -1.12 12.15 3.60
C LEU A 86 -0.05 13.07 4.22
N ASN A 87 -0.42 13.88 5.21
CA ASN A 87 0.52 14.78 5.88
C ASN A 87 1.61 14.02 6.65
N SER A 88 1.30 12.87 7.24
CA SER A 88 2.29 12.01 7.91
C SER A 88 3.33 11.45 6.96
N LEU A 89 3.03 11.40 5.66
CA LEU A 89 3.90 10.91 4.60
C LEU A 89 4.61 12.05 3.85
N LYS A 90 4.51 13.28 4.33
CA LYS A 90 5.21 14.41 3.71
C LYS A 90 6.72 14.14 3.70
N TYR A 91 7.33 14.37 2.55
CA TYR A 91 8.73 14.11 2.22
C TYR A 91 9.13 12.62 2.19
N GLN A 92 8.17 11.70 2.25
CA GLN A 92 8.42 10.26 2.09
C GLN A 92 8.28 9.82 0.64
N TRP A 93 9.00 8.77 0.28
CA TRP A 93 8.76 8.05 -0.96
C TRP A 93 7.47 7.24 -0.84
N VAL A 94 6.50 7.51 -1.71
CA VAL A 94 5.16 6.93 -1.66
C VAL A 94 4.76 6.35 -3.00
N LYS A 95 3.77 5.46 -2.95
CA LYS A 95 3.07 4.96 -4.12
C LYS A 95 1.58 5.30 -4.02
N ILE A 96 1.08 6.07 -4.97
CA ILE A 96 -0.32 6.49 -5.08
C ILE A 96 -1.02 5.63 -6.14
N ASN A 97 -2.26 5.21 -5.85
CA ASN A 97 -3.14 4.45 -6.74
C ASN A 97 -2.46 3.22 -7.33
N ARG A 98 -2.56 2.08 -6.64
CA ARG A 98 -1.79 0.89 -6.99
C ARG A 98 -2.52 0.09 -8.04
N GLY A 99 -2.40 0.53 -9.29
CA GLY A 99 -2.96 -0.21 -10.40
C GLY A 99 -3.21 0.58 -11.68
N GLY A 100 -2.90 -0.03 -12.82
CA GLY A 100 -3.23 0.52 -14.14
C GLY A 100 -2.49 1.82 -14.46
N LYS A 101 -3.07 2.62 -15.37
CA LYS A 101 -2.44 3.85 -15.90
C LYS A 101 -2.39 5.02 -14.90
N GLU A 102 -3.10 4.90 -13.77
CA GLU A 102 -3.22 5.96 -12.77
C GLU A 102 -2.20 5.82 -11.64
N SER A 103 -1.32 4.81 -11.69
CA SER A 103 -0.33 4.58 -10.65
C SER A 103 0.84 5.55 -10.74
N LEU A 104 1.18 6.14 -9.59
CA LEU A 104 2.29 7.06 -9.45
C LEU A 104 3.18 6.66 -8.26
N GLU A 105 4.48 6.84 -8.42
CA GLU A 105 5.47 6.67 -7.35
C GLU A 105 6.38 7.89 -7.34
N GLY A 106 6.76 8.38 -6.16
CA GLY A 106 7.66 9.52 -6.00
C GLY A 106 7.67 10.07 -4.59
N VAL A 107 8.30 11.24 -4.38
CA VAL A 107 8.34 11.91 -3.08
C VAL A 107 7.09 12.79 -2.93
N LEU A 108 6.33 12.59 -1.85
CA LEU A 108 5.17 13.43 -1.53
C LEU A 108 5.66 14.79 -0.97
N ASP A 109 5.40 15.89 -1.66
CA ASP A 109 5.97 17.20 -1.31
C ASP A 109 4.95 18.12 -0.61
N ASP A 110 3.81 18.38 -1.26
CA ASP A 110 2.78 19.29 -0.76
C ASP A 110 1.41 18.63 -0.71
N ILE A 111 0.60 18.98 0.29
CA ILE A 111 -0.72 18.42 0.54
C ILE A 111 -1.67 19.56 0.89
N ASN A 112 -2.68 19.80 0.05
CA ASN A 112 -3.77 20.71 0.33
C ASN A 112 -5.14 20.03 0.12
N ASP A 113 -6.23 20.79 0.25
CA ASP A 113 -7.58 20.24 0.17
C ASP A 113 -7.96 19.78 -1.25
N ASP A 114 -7.37 20.39 -2.28
CA ASP A 114 -7.72 20.13 -3.67
C ASP A 114 -6.79 19.08 -4.31
N PHE A 115 -5.49 19.15 -4.05
CA PHE A 115 -4.48 18.29 -4.66
C PHE A 115 -3.30 17.96 -3.73
N VAL A 116 -2.57 16.92 -4.12
CA VAL A 116 -1.25 16.59 -3.61
C VAL A 116 -0.20 16.78 -4.70
N THR A 117 1.01 17.14 -4.30
CA THR A 117 2.17 17.27 -5.19
C THR A 117 3.13 16.11 -4.94
N VAL A 118 3.52 15.42 -6.01
CA VAL A 118 4.51 14.35 -5.99
C VAL A 118 5.64 14.70 -6.95
N VAL A 119 6.88 14.53 -6.49
CA VAL A 119 8.08 14.76 -7.29
C VAL A 119 8.70 13.44 -7.72
N LYS A 120 8.96 13.28 -9.02
CA LYS A 120 9.62 12.10 -9.60
C LYS A 120 10.43 12.51 -10.82
N ASN A 121 11.72 12.12 -10.89
CA ASN A 121 12.57 12.32 -12.07
C ASN A 121 12.48 13.73 -12.68
N GLU A 122 12.64 14.76 -11.84
CA GLU A 122 12.55 16.19 -12.24
C GLU A 122 11.14 16.68 -12.63
N GLU A 123 10.13 15.81 -12.58
CA GLU A 123 8.73 16.17 -12.79
C GLU A 123 8.03 16.52 -11.47
N VAL A 124 7.20 17.57 -11.51
CA VAL A 124 6.31 17.97 -10.41
C VAL A 124 4.87 17.65 -10.81
N ILE A 125 4.31 16.60 -10.21
CA ILE A 125 3.01 16.04 -10.60
C ILE A 125 1.97 16.42 -9.56
N ARG A 126 0.86 17.02 -9.99
CA ARG A 126 -0.27 17.38 -9.11
C ARG A 126 -1.44 16.44 -9.36
N ILE A 127 -1.90 15.77 -8.31
CA ILE A 127 -3.03 14.84 -8.36
C ILE A 127 -4.14 15.38 -7.47
N ALA A 128 -5.36 15.51 -8.00
CA ALA A 128 -6.50 15.91 -7.19
C ALA A 128 -6.73 14.90 -6.05
N THR A 129 -6.87 15.38 -4.82
CA THR A 129 -7.04 14.55 -3.61
C THR A 129 -8.29 13.66 -3.70
N PHE A 130 -9.27 14.05 -4.51
CA PHE A 130 -10.45 13.26 -4.83
C PHE A 130 -10.11 11.96 -5.59
N HIS A 131 -9.13 11.98 -6.49
CA HIS A 131 -8.74 10.82 -7.31
C HIS A 131 -7.77 9.86 -6.63
N ILE A 132 -7.32 10.18 -5.43
CA ILE A 132 -6.47 9.29 -4.63
C ILE A 132 -7.36 8.22 -3.98
N ARG A 133 -7.22 6.98 -4.44
CA ARG A 133 -7.87 5.78 -3.90
C ARG A 133 -7.09 5.23 -2.71
N ASN A 134 -5.78 5.19 -2.83
CA ASN A 134 -4.88 4.76 -1.77
C ASN A 134 -3.47 5.34 -1.95
N ILE A 135 -2.74 5.34 -0.85
CA ILE A 135 -1.33 5.67 -0.80
C ILE A 135 -0.60 4.64 0.08
N SER A 136 0.56 4.18 -0.35
CA SER A 136 1.39 3.25 0.42
C SER A 136 2.82 3.74 0.61
N TYR A 137 3.44 3.27 1.68
CA TYR A 137 4.81 3.57 2.07
C TYR A 137 5.41 2.38 2.84
N GLY A 138 6.74 2.38 2.97
CA GLY A 138 7.50 1.30 3.60
C GLY A 138 8.05 0.29 2.59
N GLU A 139 9.02 -0.51 3.04
CA GLU A 139 9.67 -1.49 2.20
C GLU A 139 8.72 -2.65 1.85
N MET A 140 8.83 -3.14 0.62
CA MET A 140 8.16 -4.36 0.19
C MET A 140 8.79 -5.53 0.96
N ILE A 141 8.11 -6.06 1.97
CA ILE A 141 8.58 -7.21 2.75
C ILE A 141 8.46 -8.46 1.86
N GLY A 142 9.41 -8.67 0.95
CA GLY A 142 9.49 -9.90 0.15
C GLY A 142 9.68 -9.74 -1.35
N LYS A 143 10.11 -8.57 -1.87
CA LYS A 143 10.81 -8.59 -3.16
C LYS A 143 12.31 -8.75 -2.90
N PRO A 144 12.99 -9.65 -3.63
CA PRO A 144 14.44 -9.64 -3.64
C PRO A 144 14.91 -8.24 -4.00
N THR A 145 15.89 -7.71 -3.26
CA THR A 145 16.60 -6.49 -3.65
C THR A 145 17.09 -6.63 -5.09
N LYS A 146 17.29 -5.51 -5.81
CA LYS A 146 17.85 -5.58 -7.18
C LYS A 146 19.20 -6.32 -7.24
N GLU A 147 19.90 -6.43 -6.10
CA GLU A 147 21.10 -7.26 -5.94
C GLU A 147 20.80 -8.76 -5.98
N GLU A 148 19.69 -9.22 -5.41
CA GLU A 148 19.24 -10.62 -5.44
C GLU A 148 18.58 -11.02 -6.79
N ALA A 149 18.15 -10.05 -7.60
CA ALA A 149 17.67 -10.30 -8.96
C ALA A 149 18.82 -10.52 -9.94
N LYS A 150 19.95 -9.82 -9.77
CA LYS A 150 21.16 -9.99 -10.60
C LYS A 150 21.82 -11.36 -10.39
N SER A 151 21.91 -11.82 -9.14
CA SER A 151 22.51 -13.12 -8.83
C SER A 151 21.72 -14.31 -9.38
N LYS A 152 20.40 -14.17 -9.60
CA LYS A 152 19.57 -15.20 -10.25
C LYS A 152 19.64 -15.22 -11.78
N GLU A 153 20.05 -14.12 -12.42
CA GLU A 153 20.32 -14.09 -13.87
C GLU A 153 21.69 -14.70 -14.17
N GLU A 154 22.72 -14.42 -13.36
CA GLU A 154 24.07 -15.00 -13.51
C GLU A 154 24.11 -16.53 -13.26
N GLU A 155 23.30 -17.06 -12.33
CA GLU A 155 23.21 -18.51 -12.11
C GLU A 155 22.57 -19.27 -13.28
N LYS A 156 21.71 -18.63 -14.09
CA LYS A 156 21.10 -19.25 -15.27
C LYS A 156 22.03 -19.28 -16.48
N GLU A 157 22.80 -18.21 -16.72
CA GLU A 157 23.78 -18.19 -17.81
C GLU A 157 24.93 -19.19 -17.60
N THR A 158 25.33 -19.44 -16.34
CA THR A 158 26.43 -20.39 -16.04
C THR A 158 26.02 -21.86 -16.22
N GLN A 159 24.72 -22.18 -16.29
CA GLN A 159 24.23 -23.54 -16.50
C GLN A 159 23.98 -23.88 -17.98
N GLU A 160 23.71 -22.90 -18.85
CA GLU A 160 23.55 -23.13 -20.30
C GLU A 160 24.89 -23.27 -21.05
N GLU A 161 26.02 -22.82 -20.50
CA GLU A 161 27.36 -22.99 -21.12
C GLU A 161 28.01 -24.37 -20.85
N LYS A 162 27.36 -25.28 -20.12
CA LYS A 162 27.91 -26.61 -19.78
C LYS A 162 27.16 -27.82 -20.34
N GLU A 163 26.16 -27.63 -21.20
CA GLU A 163 25.56 -28.71 -22.02
C GLU A 163 26.03 -28.69 -23.48
#